data_AF-A0AA88US37-F1
#
_entry.id   AF-A0AA88US37-F1
#
_cell.length_a   1.000
_cell.length_b   1.000
_cell.length_c   1.000
_cell.angle_alpha   90.00
_cell.angle_beta   90.00
_cell.angle_gamma   90.00
#
_symmetry.space_group_name_H-M   'P 1'
#
loop_
_entity.id
_entity.type
_entity.pdbx_description
1 polymer ?
#
loop_
_entity_poly.entity_id
_entity_poly.type
_entity_poly.pdbx_seq_one_letter_code
_entity_poly.pdbx_strand_id
1 'polypeptide(L)' 'MVTLDDWMIKLTSWVCKSGEGDKELMRRGVAGIVVAFIRAFLQGDREELNAIVKSSGVAPIQLDPEQIT' A
#
# COMPACT_ATOMS: atom_id res chain seq x y z
N MET A 1 -2.77 -23.68 30.50
CA MET A 1 -3.35 -24.57 29.47
C MET A 1 -3.94 -23.65 28.43
N VAL A 2 -3.22 -23.39 27.34
CA VAL A 2 -3.69 -22.52 26.25
C VAL A 2 -4.76 -23.30 25.50
N THR A 3 -5.98 -22.80 25.45
CA THR A 3 -7.09 -23.47 24.79
C THR A 3 -7.04 -23.21 23.28
N LEU A 4 -7.61 -24.12 22.48
CA LEU A 4 -7.65 -24.04 21.01
C LEU A 4 -8.39 -22.76 20.53
N ASP A 5 -9.17 -22.17 21.41
CA ASP A 5 -9.94 -20.95 21.22
C ASP A 5 -9.05 -19.69 21.28
N ASP A 6 -8.00 -19.69 22.12
CA ASP A 6 -7.13 -18.53 22.35
C ASP A 6 -6.21 -18.23 21.14
N TRP A 7 -5.65 -19.26 20.51
CA TRP A 7 -4.84 -19.09 19.29
C TRP A 7 -5.70 -18.76 18.06
N MET A 8 -6.94 -19.28 17.98
CA MET A 8 -7.90 -18.94 16.93
C MET A 8 -8.31 -17.46 17.02
N ILE A 9 -8.58 -16.95 18.22
CA ILE A 9 -8.86 -15.52 18.45
C ILE A 9 -7.67 -14.67 17.99
N LYS A 10 -6.45 -15.08 18.35
CA LYS A 10 -5.23 -14.39 17.92
C LYS A 10 -5.04 -14.43 16.40
N LEU A 11 -5.35 -15.54 15.74
CA LEU A 11 -5.33 -15.64 14.28
C LEU A 11 -6.40 -14.77 13.63
N THR A 12 -7.61 -14.71 14.20
CA THR A 12 -8.69 -13.86 13.68
C THR A 12 -8.38 -12.37 13.82
N SER A 13 -7.58 -11.96 14.81
CA SER A 13 -7.11 -10.57 14.91
C SER A 13 -6.13 -10.17 13.80
N TRP A 14 -5.51 -11.15 13.13
CA TRP A 14 -4.64 -10.96 11.97
C TRP A 14 -5.36 -11.12 10.64
N VAL A 15 -6.66 -11.49 10.66
CA VAL A 15 -7.49 -11.42 9.47
C VAL A 15 -7.64 -9.93 9.17
N CYS A 16 -6.82 -9.46 8.24
CA CYS A 16 -6.84 -8.08 7.77
C CYS A 16 -8.29 -7.64 7.58
N LYS A 17 -8.71 -6.59 8.31
CA LYS A 17 -10.05 -6.04 8.15
C LYS A 17 -10.26 -5.77 6.67
N SER A 18 -11.29 -6.38 6.09
CA SER A 18 -11.71 -5.98 4.75
C SER A 18 -12.16 -4.54 4.84
N GLY A 19 -11.52 -3.67 4.07
CA GLY A 19 -12.06 -2.33 3.83
C GLY A 19 -13.39 -2.44 3.11
N GLU A 20 -14.31 -1.53 3.44
CA GLU A 20 -15.52 -1.29 2.68
C GLU A 20 -15.19 -0.59 1.36
N GLY A 21 -15.91 -0.91 0.28
CA GLY A 21 -15.74 -0.29 -1.05
C GLY A 21 -15.26 -1.22 -2.17
N ASP A 22 -14.98 -0.64 -3.33
CA ASP A 22 -14.60 -1.38 -4.54
C ASP A 22 -13.14 -1.88 -4.47
N LYS A 23 -13.00 -3.16 -4.18
CA LYS A 23 -11.70 -3.86 -4.08
C LYS A 23 -10.99 -3.95 -5.43
N GLU A 24 -11.72 -4.01 -6.54
CA GLU A 24 -11.12 -4.05 -7.87
C GLU A 24 -10.47 -2.69 -8.20
N LEU A 25 -11.19 -1.60 -7.94
CA LEU A 25 -10.68 -0.25 -8.13
C LEU A 25 -9.43 0.00 -7.27
N MET A 26 -9.46 -0.39 -5.99
CA MET A 26 -8.31 -0.29 -5.09
C MET A 26 -7.11 -1.11 -5.58
N ARG A 27 -7.32 -2.38 -5.99
CA ARG A 27 -6.24 -3.22 -6.53
C ARG A 27 -5.64 -2.65 -7.81
N ARG A 28 -6.47 -2.13 -8.73
CA ARG A 28 -5.99 -1.49 -9.97
C ARG A 28 -5.17 -0.24 -9.67
N GLY A 29 -5.62 0.60 -8.75
CA GLY A 29 -4.89 1.79 -8.32
C GLY A 29 -3.53 1.44 -7.70
N VAL A 30 -3.50 0.54 -6.72
CA VAL A 30 -2.26 0.10 -6.06
C VAL A 30 -1.31 -0.58 -7.05
N ALA A 31 -1.82 -1.45 -7.92
CA ALA A 31 -1.01 -2.11 -8.95
C ALA A 31 -0.35 -1.08 -9.89
N GLY A 32 -1.08 -0.04 -10.30
CA GLY A 32 -0.53 1.04 -11.13
C GLY A 32 0.63 1.78 -10.44
N ILE A 33 0.49 2.09 -9.15
CA ILE A 33 1.56 2.73 -8.35
C ILE A 33 2.79 1.82 -8.28
N VAL A 34 2.61 0.53 -8.00
CA VAL A 34 3.71 -0.43 -7.90
C VAL A 34 4.43 -0.58 -9.25
N VAL A 35 3.70 -0.67 -10.36
CA VAL A 35 4.30 -0.76 -11.70
C VAL A 35 5.10 0.50 -12.04
N ALA A 36 4.55 1.69 -11.77
CA ALA A 36 5.25 2.96 -12.01
C ALA A 36 6.55 3.04 -11.18
N PHE A 37 6.53 2.58 -9.93
CA PHE A 37 7.73 2.49 -9.10
C PHE A 37 8.77 1.51 -9.67
N ILE A 38 8.34 0.33 -10.10
CA ILE A 38 9.25 -0.69 -10.68
C ILE A 38 9.89 -0.16 -11.97
N ARG A 39 9.12 0.50 -12.85
CA ARG A 39 9.64 1.14 -14.07
C ARG A 39 10.67 2.22 -13.74
N ALA A 40 10.36 3.08 -12.78
CA ALA A 40 11.31 4.12 -12.33
C ALA A 40 12.59 3.52 -11.74
N PHE A 41 12.48 2.43 -10.98
CA PHE A 41 13.61 1.79 -10.32
C PHE A 41 14.50 1.01 -11.30
N LEU A 42 13.91 0.21 -12.19
CA LEU A 42 14.66 -0.68 -13.09
C LEU A 42 15.06 0.00 -14.40
N GLN A 43 14.22 0.88 -14.94
CA GLN A 43 14.41 1.49 -16.26
C GLN A 43 14.78 2.97 -16.17
N GLY A 44 14.74 3.57 -14.98
CA GLY A 44 14.94 5.01 -14.81
C GLY A 44 13.78 5.88 -15.31
N ASP A 45 12.69 5.27 -15.79
CA ASP A 45 11.50 5.95 -16.30
C ASP A 45 10.64 6.47 -15.14
N ARG A 46 10.79 7.76 -14.84
CA ARG A 46 10.15 8.43 -13.70
C ARG A 46 8.89 9.21 -14.08
N GLU A 47 8.47 9.22 -15.34
CA GLU A 47 7.39 10.10 -15.79
C GLU A 47 6.06 9.76 -15.11
N GLU A 48 5.65 8.49 -15.16
CA GLU A 48 4.42 8.01 -14.53
C GLU A 48 4.47 8.19 -13.00
N LEU A 49 5.60 7.86 -12.38
CA LEU A 49 5.77 7.98 -10.94
C LEU A 49 5.68 9.45 -10.49
N ASN A 50 6.33 10.37 -11.21
CA ASN A 50 6.25 11.80 -10.92
C ASN A 50 4.84 12.36 -11.13
N ALA A 51 4.12 11.89 -12.15
CA ALA A 51 2.73 12.27 -12.36
C ALA A 51 1.84 11.81 -11.20
N ILE A 52 2.01 10.56 -10.74
CA ILE A 52 1.30 10.02 -9.56
C ILE A 52 1.61 10.86 -8.32
N VAL A 53 2.89 11.14 -8.04
CA VAL A 53 3.30 11.95 -6.88
C VAL A 53 2.72 13.37 -6.95
N LYS A 54 2.79 14.04 -8.11
CA LYS A 54 2.21 15.38 -8.30
C LYS A 54 0.69 15.40 -8.20
N SER A 55 0.02 14.33 -8.61
CA SER A 55 -1.43 14.19 -8.49
C SER A 55 -1.91 13.97 -7.04
N SER A 56 -0.99 13.64 -6.12
CA SER A 56 -1.33 13.34 -4.73
C SER A 56 -1.57 14.60 -3.87
N GLY A 57 -2.64 15.33 -4.16
CA GLY A 57 -3.21 16.30 -3.20
C GLY A 57 -3.82 15.64 -1.95
N VAL A 58 -3.78 14.30 -1.86
CA VAL A 58 -4.49 13.44 -0.89
C VAL A 58 -3.58 12.35 -0.33
N ALA A 59 -2.25 12.52 -0.37
CA ALA A 59 -1.37 11.59 0.33
C ALA A 59 -1.65 11.72 1.85
N PRO A 60 -2.04 10.64 2.57
CA PRO A 60 -2.33 10.72 4.01
C PRO A 60 -1.11 11.08 4.85
N ILE A 61 0.08 11.01 4.25
CA ILE A 61 1.35 11.30 4.91
C ILE A 61 2.28 11.98 3.91
N GLN A 62 2.76 13.18 4.26
CA GLN A 62 3.94 13.76 3.63
C GLN A 62 5.12 12.93 4.15
N LEU A 63 5.83 12.24 3.25
CA LEU A 63 7.08 11.57 3.63
C LEU A 63 8.14 12.65 3.80
N ASP A 64 8.52 12.92 5.05
CA ASP A 64 9.65 13.80 5.34
C ASP A 64 10.94 13.17 4.78
N PRO A 65 11.74 13.90 3.99
CA PRO A 65 12.96 13.38 3.36
C PRO A 65 13.97 12.80 4.36
N GLU A 66 13.93 13.24 5.62
CA GLU A 66 14.87 12.86 6.67
C GLU A 66 14.63 11.46 7.25
N GLN A 67 13.54 10.77 6.89
CA GLN A 67 13.23 9.41 7.38
C GLN A 67 13.80 8.28 6.53
N ILE A 68 14.53 8.61 5.45
CA ILE A 68 15.14 7.64 4.51
C ILE A 68 16.68 7.72 4.56
N THR A 69 17.26 7.93 5.75
CA THR A 69 18.71 7.84 5.98
C THR A 69 19.02 6.87 7.11
#